data_AF-A0A2G5QXH2-F1
#
_entry.id   AF-A0A2G5QXH2-F1
#
_cell.length_a   1.000
_cell.length_b   1.000
_cell.length_c   1.000
_cell.angle_alpha   90.00
_cell.angle_beta   90.00
_cell.angle_gamma   90.00
#
_symmetry.space_group_name_H-M   'P 1'
#
loop_
_entity.id
_entity.type
_entity.pdbx_description
1 polymer ?
#
loop_
_entity_poly.entity_id
_entity_poly.type
_entity_poly.pdbx_seq_one_letter_code
_entity_poly.pdbx_strand_id
1 'polypeptide(L)'
;MGKNPAYLHTHLWTVAGMIDAQERVIWSCRACKAWGHVDLLEIQRQKGPTYCLVDRTAPCRVEGCGGRVGFHYGSPARPLRALRERQAAAQAQQEREEMARAKAAYNAVARRLKYPPLP
;
A
#
# COMPACT_ATOMS: atom_id res chain seq x y z
N MET A 1 -7.01 23.13 -5.50
CA MET A 1 -5.97 22.13 -5.86
C MET A 1 -5.64 21.32 -4.63
N GLY A 2 -6.31 20.19 -4.44
CA GLY A 2 -6.08 19.32 -3.29
C GLY A 2 -4.68 18.73 -3.35
N LYS A 3 -3.91 18.85 -2.28
CA LYS A 3 -2.63 18.16 -2.11
C LYS A 3 -2.93 16.67 -2.29
N ASN A 4 -2.49 16.08 -3.39
CA ASN A 4 -2.55 14.64 -3.60
C ASN A 4 -1.62 14.03 -2.55
N PRO A 5 -2.13 13.41 -1.46
CA PRO A 5 -1.22 12.73 -0.56
C PRO A 5 -0.60 11.61 -1.39
N ALA A 6 0.73 11.58 -1.50
CA ALA A 6 1.48 10.52 -2.18
C ALA A 6 1.36 9.15 -1.46
N TYR A 7 0.34 8.99 -0.63
CA TYR A 7 0.10 7.92 0.31
C TYR A 7 -1.34 7.46 0.13
N LEU A 8 -1.50 6.25 -0.40
CA LEU A 8 -2.78 5.56 -0.38
C LEU A 8 -3.03 5.08 1.05
N HIS A 9 -4.15 5.51 1.64
CA HIS A 9 -4.62 5.11 2.97
C HIS A 9 -4.72 3.58 3.10
N THR A 10 -4.60 3.01 4.31
CA THR A 10 -4.68 1.54 4.56
C THR A 10 -5.93 0.86 3.96
N HIS A 11 -7.01 1.60 3.74
CA HIS A 11 -8.23 1.10 3.10
C HIS A 11 -8.09 0.81 1.60
N LEU A 12 -7.10 1.40 0.91
CA LEU A 12 -6.84 1.22 -0.53
C LEU A 12 -6.27 -0.15 -0.93
N TRP A 13 -6.16 -1.08 0.02
CA TRP A 13 -5.69 -2.43 -0.25
C TRP A 13 -6.81 -3.31 -0.75
N THR A 14 -8.04 -2.97 -0.38
CA THR A 14 -9.23 -3.68 -0.82
C THR A 14 -9.72 -3.12 -2.15
N VAL A 15 -10.38 -3.95 -2.93
CA VAL A 15 -11.03 -3.54 -4.18
C VAL A 15 -12.02 -2.40 -3.92
N ALA A 16 -12.78 -2.46 -2.81
CA ALA A 16 -13.68 -1.37 -2.43
C ALA A 16 -12.91 -0.05 -2.19
N GLY A 17 -11.81 -0.08 -1.44
CA GLY A 17 -11.03 1.14 -1.21
C GLY A 17 -10.37 1.69 -2.48
N MET A 18 -9.99 0.82 -3.42
CA MET A 18 -9.51 1.24 -4.74
C MET A 18 -10.63 1.90 -5.57
N ILE A 19 -11.86 1.40 -5.49
CA ILE A 19 -13.03 1.99 -6.16
C ILE A 19 -13.40 3.33 -5.54
N ASP A 20 -13.48 3.39 -4.20
CA ASP A 20 -13.84 4.60 -3.45
C ASP A 20 -12.86 5.74 -3.71
N ALA A 21 -11.57 5.40 -3.82
CA ALA A 21 -10.52 6.35 -4.17
C ALA A 21 -10.41 6.64 -5.68
N GLN A 22 -11.24 6.02 -6.51
CA GLN A 22 -11.24 6.14 -7.97
C GLN A 22 -9.86 5.81 -8.59
N GLU A 23 -9.15 4.84 -8.02
CA GLU A 23 -7.82 4.48 -8.46
C GLU A 23 -7.84 3.75 -9.81
N ARG A 24 -6.93 4.15 -10.69
CA ARG A 24 -6.71 3.46 -11.96
C ARG A 24 -5.71 2.33 -11.76
N VAL A 25 -6.22 1.11 -11.62
CA VAL A 25 -5.41 -0.10 -11.53
C VAL A 25 -5.24 -0.70 -12.93
N ILE A 26 -3.99 -1.03 -13.27
CA ILE A 26 -3.64 -1.70 -14.52
C ILE A 26 -2.95 -3.02 -14.23
N TRP A 27 -3.13 -3.99 -15.13
CA TRP A 27 -2.39 -5.24 -15.11
C TRP A 27 -1.32 -5.23 -16.19
N SER A 28 -0.21 -5.92 -15.94
CA SER A 28 0.85 -6.13 -16.93
C SER A 28 1.31 -7.57 -16.92
N CYS A 29 1.46 -8.20 -18.08
CA CYS A 29 2.06 -9.52 -18.20
C CYS A 29 3.56 -9.42 -18.48
N ARG A 30 4.39 -10.16 -17.74
CA ARG A 30 5.84 -10.20 -18.01
C ARG A 30 6.21 -11.02 -19.26
N ALA A 31 5.37 -12.00 -19.62
CA ALA A 31 5.60 -12.91 -20.73
C ALA A 31 5.26 -12.26 -22.08
N CYS A 32 4.00 -11.88 -22.30
CA CYS A 32 3.56 -11.26 -23.57
C CYS A 32 3.68 -9.73 -23.60
N LYS A 33 4.14 -9.08 -22.51
CA LYS A 33 4.24 -7.62 -22.36
C LYS A 33 2.93 -6.85 -22.55
N ALA A 34 1.78 -7.53 -22.58
CA ALA A 34 0.48 -6.88 -22.65
C ALA A 34 0.15 -6.12 -21.37
N TRP A 35 -0.55 -5.01 -21.54
CA TRP A 35 -1.08 -4.17 -20.46
C TRP A 35 -2.57 -3.96 -20.67
N GLY A 36 -3.31 -3.75 -19.59
CA GLY A 36 -4.71 -3.40 -19.67
C GLY A 36 -5.24 -2.87 -18.36
N HIS A 37 -6.45 -2.33 -18.41
CA HIS A 37 -7.15 -1.87 -17.22
C HIS A 37 -7.73 -3.06 -16.46
N VAL A 38 -7.71 -2.95 -15.13
CA VAL A 38 -8.39 -3.90 -14.25
C VAL A 38 -9.81 -3.42 -14.03
N ASP A 39 -10.78 -4.29 -14.29
CA ASP A 39 -12.17 -4.04 -13.91
C ASP A 39 -12.34 -4.35 -12.41
N LEU A 40 -12.23 -3.31 -11.59
CA LEU A 40 -12.37 -3.43 -10.14
C LEU A 40 -13.80 -3.81 -9.73
N LEU A 41 -14.82 -3.35 -10.46
CA LEU A 41 -16.21 -3.65 -10.16
C LEU A 41 -16.49 -5.14 -10.38
N GLU A 42 -15.97 -5.70 -11.46
CA GLU A 42 -16.09 -7.13 -11.73
C GLU A 42 -15.36 -7.97 -10.68
N ILE A 43 -14.17 -7.55 -10.25
CA ILE A 43 -13.45 -8.23 -9.17
C ILE A 43 -14.24 -8.17 -7.85
N GLN A 44 -14.84 -7.02 -7.54
CA GLN A 44 -15.68 -6.88 -6.34
C GLN A 44 -16.87 -7.82 -6.38
N ARG A 45 -17.53 -7.96 -7.54
CA ARG A 45 -18.66 -8.89 -7.72
C ARG A 45 -18.25 -10.35 -7.51
N GLN A 46 -17.10 -10.75 -8.05
CA GLN A 46 -16.65 -12.14 -7.99
C GLN A 46 -16.02 -12.54 -6.65
N LYS A 47 -15.27 -11.63 -6.01
CA LYS A 47 -14.43 -11.94 -4.84
C LYS A 47 -14.80 -11.18 -3.57
N GLY A 48 -15.70 -10.22 -3.69
CA GLY A 48 -16.14 -9.37 -2.60
C GLY A 48 -15.33 -8.07 -2.43
N PRO A 49 -15.87 -7.11 -1.66
CA PRO A 49 -15.30 -5.77 -1.49
C PRO A 49 -13.97 -5.74 -0.74
N THR A 50 -13.74 -6.70 0.16
CA THR A 50 -12.53 -6.80 0.99
C THR A 50 -11.37 -7.51 0.30
N TYR A 51 -11.57 -7.98 -0.94
CA TYR A 51 -10.52 -8.67 -1.68
C TYR A 51 -9.33 -7.74 -1.92
N CYS A 52 -8.11 -8.25 -1.70
CA CYS A 52 -6.88 -7.47 -1.83
C CYS A 52 -6.07 -7.86 -3.06
N LEU A 53 -5.70 -6.86 -3.88
CA LEU A 53 -4.89 -7.03 -5.09
C LEU A 53 -3.39 -6.85 -4.86
N VAL A 54 -2.99 -6.37 -3.67
CA VAL A 54 -1.58 -6.22 -3.30
C VAL A 54 -0.90 -7.60 -3.25
N ASP A 55 0.31 -7.70 -3.83
CA ASP A 55 1.10 -8.93 -3.96
C ASP A 55 0.42 -10.10 -4.72
N ARG A 56 -0.75 -9.88 -5.32
CA ARG A 56 -1.45 -10.91 -6.08
C ARG A 56 -0.98 -10.95 -7.53
N THR A 57 -1.10 -12.14 -8.10
CA THR A 57 -0.94 -12.36 -9.54
C THR A 57 -2.10 -13.19 -10.06
N ALA A 58 -2.49 -12.96 -11.31
CA ALA A 58 -3.51 -13.73 -12.00
C ALA A 58 -2.96 -14.35 -13.29
N PRO A 59 -3.55 -15.42 -13.83
CA PRO A 59 -3.22 -15.92 -15.17
C PRO A 59 -3.45 -14.83 -16.23
N CYS A 60 -2.58 -14.76 -17.23
CA CYS A 60 -2.81 -13.92 -18.39
C CYS A 60 -3.96 -14.48 -19.23
N ARG A 61 -4.87 -13.62 -19.68
CA ARG A 61 -6.01 -14.02 -20.54
C ARG A 61 -5.78 -13.69 -22.03
N VAL A 62 -4.59 -13.22 -22.39
CA VAL A 62 -4.22 -13.04 -23.80
C VAL A 62 -4.10 -14.42 -24.44
N GLU A 63 -4.75 -14.63 -25.58
CA GLU A 63 -4.72 -15.91 -26.28
C GLU A 63 -3.28 -16.38 -26.53
N GLY A 64 -3.03 -17.66 -26.25
CA GLY A 64 -1.69 -18.26 -26.36
C GLY A 64 -0.70 -17.88 -25.26
N CYS A 65 -1.05 -17.03 -24.28
CA CYS A 65 -0.15 -16.65 -23.19
C CYS A 65 -0.36 -17.47 -21.91
N GLY A 66 0.58 -18.34 -21.56
CA GLY A 66 0.62 -19.05 -20.27
C GLY A 66 1.21 -18.24 -19.11
N GLY A 67 1.43 -16.93 -19.30
CA GLY A 67 2.07 -16.07 -18.30
C GLY A 67 1.16 -15.69 -17.13
N ARG A 68 1.73 -14.94 -16.19
CA ARG A 68 0.98 -14.31 -15.09
C ARG A 68 1.05 -12.79 -15.19
N VAL A 69 -0.02 -12.12 -14.76
CA VAL A 69 -0.11 -10.66 -14.70
C VAL A 69 0.10 -10.18 -13.27
N GLY A 70 0.79 -9.06 -13.14
CA GLY A 70 0.92 -8.29 -11.90
C GLY A 70 0.14 -6.99 -11.99
N PHE A 71 -0.24 -6.44 -10.84
CA PHE A 71 -1.10 -5.27 -10.72
C PHE A 71 -0.32 -4.01 -10.31
N HIS A 72 -0.66 -2.89 -10.94
CA HIS A 72 0.00 -1.60 -10.80
C HIS A 72 -1.03 -0.48 -10.64
N TYR A 73 -0.61 0.65 -10.05
CA TYR A 73 -1.43 1.82 -9.81
C TYR A 73 -0.67 3.12 -10.12
N GLY A 74 -1.42 4.21 -10.28
CA GLY A 74 -0.89 5.56 -10.46
C GLY A 74 -0.21 5.83 -11.81
N SER A 75 0.35 7.04 -11.94
CA SER A 75 1.16 7.47 -13.08
C SER A 75 2.41 8.22 -12.57
N PRO A 76 3.64 7.75 -12.84
CA PRO A 76 4.00 6.52 -13.57
C PRO A 76 3.50 5.24 -12.86
N ALA A 77 3.24 4.19 -13.63
CA ALA A 77 2.70 2.93 -13.12
C ALA A 77 3.66 2.29 -12.10
N ARG A 78 3.19 2.13 -10.87
CA ARG A 78 3.95 1.51 -9.76
C ARG A 78 3.31 0.20 -9.36
N PRO A 79 4.11 -0.83 -9.03
CA PRO A 79 3.53 -2.10 -8.63
C PRO A 79 2.82 -1.94 -7.28
N LEU A 80 1.65 -2.55 -7.12
CA LEU A 80 0.88 -2.46 -5.86
C LEU A 80 1.69 -2.95 -4.65
N ARG A 81 2.62 -3.90 -4.83
CA ARG A 81 3.56 -4.36 -3.77
C ARG A 81 4.34 -3.22 -3.10
N ALA A 82 4.65 -2.16 -3.86
CA ALA A 82 5.40 -1.02 -3.34
C ALA A 82 4.59 -0.21 -2.31
N LEU A 83 3.26 -0.39 -2.25
CA LEU A 83 2.43 0.21 -1.20
C LEU A 83 2.71 -0.44 0.15
N ARG A 84 2.82 -1.77 0.19
CA ARG A 84 3.09 -2.52 1.41
C ARG A 84 4.45 -2.16 2.01
N GLU A 85 5.48 -2.10 1.18
CA GLU A 85 6.84 -1.72 1.59
C GLU A 85 6.89 -0.30 2.17
N ARG A 86 6.20 0.65 1.53
CA ARG A 86 6.11 2.04 2.01
C ARG A 86 5.36 2.17 3.32
N GLN A 87 4.30 1.39 3.51
CA GLN A 87 3.55 1.41 4.77
C GLN A 87 4.38 0.85 5.92
N ALA A 88 5.08 -0.26 5.70
CA ALA A 88 5.99 -0.82 6.70
C ALA A 88 7.05 0.21 7.11
N ALA A 89 7.61 0.95 6.14
CA ALA A 89 8.55 2.04 6.42
C ALA A 89 7.91 3.19 7.22
N ALA A 90 6.67 3.58 6.88
CA ALA A 90 5.97 4.65 7.58
C ALA A 90 5.59 4.27 9.03
N GLN A 91 5.12 3.04 9.25
CA GLN A 91 4.83 2.52 10.60
C GLN A 91 6.10 2.46 11.45
N ALA A 92 7.19 1.93 10.91
CA ALA A 92 8.48 1.91 11.60
C ALA A 92 8.97 3.32 11.95
N GLN A 93 8.69 4.32 11.11
CA GLN A 93 9.00 5.71 11.42
C GLN A 93 8.13 6.27 12.54
N GLN A 94 6.81 6.04 12.51
CA GLN A 94 5.89 6.46 13.57
C GLN A 94 6.25 5.83 14.92
N GLU A 95 6.55 4.52 14.95
CA GLU A 95 6.99 3.82 16.16
C GLU A 95 8.29 4.41 16.73
N ARG A 96 9.24 4.78 15.87
CA ARG A 96 10.48 5.46 16.28
C ARG A 96 10.21 6.84 16.86
N GLU A 97 9.33 7.61 16.23
CA GLU A 97 8.96 8.95 16.70
C GLU A 97 8.19 8.88 18.03
N GLU A 98 7.29 7.91 18.20
CA GLU A 98 6.56 7.67 19.44
C GLU A 98 7.50 7.24 20.57
N MET A 99 8.41 6.30 20.29
CA MET A 99 9.42 5.87 21.26
C MET A 99 10.35 7.03 21.64
N ALA A 100 10.75 7.86 20.69
CA ALA A 100 11.55 9.06 20.96
C ALA A 100 10.79 10.08 21.82
N ARG A 101 9.49 10.29 21.57
CA ARG A 101 8.64 11.16 22.39
C ARG A 101 8.46 10.61 23.81
N ALA A 102 8.19 9.32 23.95
CA ALA A 102 8.05 8.66 25.24
C ALA A 102 9.35 8.75 26.05
N LYS A 103 10.50 8.49 25.41
CA LYS A 103 11.83 8.66 26.01
C LYS A 103 12.08 10.10 26.45
N ALA A 104 11.76 11.09 25.61
CA ALA A 104 11.92 12.50 25.94
C ALA A 104 11.04 12.90 27.13
N ALA A 105 9.79 12.44 27.17
CA ALA A 105 8.87 12.67 28.28
C ALA A 105 9.39 12.06 29.59
N TYR A 106 9.83 10.81 29.56
CA TYR A 106 10.45 10.16 30.71
C TYR A 106 11.68 10.93 31.18
N ASN A 107 12.62 11.25 30.29
CA ASN A 107 13.86 11.93 30.65
C ASN A 107 13.60 13.32 31.25
N ALA A 108 12.56 14.02 30.80
CA ALA A 108 12.13 15.29 31.40
C ALA A 108 11.64 15.11 32.85
N VAL A 109 10.85 14.07 33.12
CA VAL A 109 10.38 13.74 34.48
C VAL A 109 11.52 13.24 35.36
N ALA A 110 12.35 12.32 34.85
CA ALA A 110 13.52 11.79 35.55
C ALA A 110 14.47 12.91 35.98
N ARG A 111 14.72 13.90 35.11
CA ARG A 111 15.52 15.08 35.45
C ARG A 111 14.93 15.90 36.59
N ARG A 112 13.60 16.08 36.63
CA ARG A 112 12.92 16.78 37.74
C ARG A 112 13.02 16.00 39.06
N LEU A 113 12.94 14.67 38.97
CA LEU A 113 12.95 13.77 40.13
C LEU A 113 14.35 13.25 40.50
N LYS A 114 15.40 13.69 39.80
CA LYS A 114 16.81 13.24 39.95
C LYS A 114 17.02 11.73 39.73
N TYR A 115 16.21 11.11 38.87
CA TYR A 115 16.45 9.75 38.38
C TYR A 115 17.37 9.74 37.15
N PRO A 116 18.11 8.64 36.90
CA PRO A 116 18.93 8.50 35.71
C PRO A 116 18.06 8.47 34.44
N PRO A 117 18.51 9.09 33.33
CA PRO A 117 17.78 9.07 32.07
C PRO A 117 17.86 7.70 31.39
N LEU A 118 16.89 7.42 30.53
CA LEU A 118 16.93 6.28 29.63
C LEU A 118 17.96 6.51 28.52
N PRO A 119 18.76 5.47 28.15
CA PRO A 119 19.82 5.53 27.15
C PRO A 119 19.28 5.79 25.75
#